data_AF-A0A917QWA0-F1
#
_entry.id   AF-A0A917QWA0-F1
#
_cell.length_a   1.000
_cell.length_b   1.000
_cell.length_c   1.000
_cell.angle_alpha   90.00
_cell.angle_beta   90.00
_cell.angle_gamma   90.00
#
_symmetry.space_group_name_H-M   'P 1'
#
loop_
_entity.id
_entity.type
_entity.pdbx_description
1 polymer ?
#
loop_
_entity_poly.entity_id
_entity_poly.type
_entity_poly.pdbx_seq_one_letter_code
_entity_poly.pdbx_strand_id
1 'polypeptide(L)'
;MITFEGVTKRYGDGTVAVDNLSLRVPTGAVTVFVGPSGCGKTTSLRMINRMIEASSGRILLDGRDVREIDPPTLRRGIGYVIQQAGLFPHRKIVDNVATVPYLLGWDKKKARARAMELLERVGLDTKLAGRYPFQLSGGQQQRVGVARALAADPPVLLMDEPFSAVDPVVRTSLQDELLRLQAELHKTIVFVTHDIDEAIKLGDTVAVLRVGGRLAQIADPATLLSRPEDDFVEGFLGRDRGIRRLSFVPASGVAVRSEPHVPGWNVVLDGDGRPLGWRPDDAATPSGAPVNRTGSRDGSAPAPDGVLPFGAFDPAKDSLRAALDAALLAPSGCAIAVDGAGRFQGIVTREALDRALLQAGGAEPARPAGSGSSTPREVGDEAGNSGSGVSDRSSATGGSDGPSSSRGPGGDGAAAHG
;
A
#
# COMPACT_ATOMS: atom_id res chain seq x y z
N MET A 1 -8.63 -16.38 4.68
CA MET A 1 -7.19 -16.55 4.41
C MET A 1 -6.99 -17.00 2.97
N ILE A 2 -6.12 -16.32 2.21
CA ILE A 2 -5.75 -16.73 0.83
C ILE A 2 -4.32 -17.26 0.88
N THR A 3 -4.06 -18.40 0.25
CA THR A 3 -2.72 -19.02 0.21
C THR A 3 -2.33 -19.36 -1.22
N PHE A 4 -1.12 -18.98 -1.62
CA PHE A 4 -0.47 -19.44 -2.84
C PHE A 4 0.49 -20.57 -2.45
N GLU A 5 0.40 -21.72 -3.13
CA GLU A 5 1.28 -22.87 -2.93
C GLU A 5 1.96 -23.23 -4.27
N GLY A 6 3.21 -22.78 -4.43
CA GLY A 6 4.04 -23.07 -5.61
C GLY A 6 3.37 -22.69 -6.93
N VAL A 7 2.66 -21.56 -6.96
CA VAL A 7 1.81 -21.17 -8.09
C VAL A 7 2.65 -20.66 -9.24
N THR A 8 2.43 -21.22 -10.43
CA THR A 8 3.08 -20.76 -11.67
C THR A 8 2.04 -20.45 -12.71
N LYS A 9 2.23 -19.35 -13.44
CA LYS A 9 1.47 -19.01 -14.64
C LYS A 9 2.39 -18.84 -15.84
N ARG A 10 2.22 -19.74 -16.81
CA ARG A 10 2.81 -19.67 -18.14
C ARG A 10 1.72 -19.41 -19.18
N TYR A 11 1.95 -18.45 -20.06
CA TYR A 11 1.09 -18.18 -21.22
C TYR A 11 1.53 -19.03 -22.42
N GLY A 12 0.65 -19.17 -23.42
CA GLY A 12 0.88 -20.06 -24.57
C GLY A 12 2.04 -19.63 -25.48
N ASP A 13 2.44 -18.36 -25.39
CA ASP A 13 3.62 -17.79 -26.05
C ASP A 13 4.95 -18.11 -25.32
N GLY A 14 4.89 -18.84 -24.20
CA GLY A 14 6.04 -19.20 -23.37
C GLY A 14 6.32 -18.22 -22.24
N THR A 15 5.66 -17.05 -22.21
CA THR A 15 5.86 -16.03 -21.18
C THR A 15 5.50 -16.55 -19.80
N VAL A 16 6.43 -16.49 -18.85
CA VAL A 16 6.19 -16.83 -17.44
C VAL A 16 5.88 -15.55 -16.68
N ALA A 17 4.60 -15.39 -16.32
CA ALA A 17 4.15 -14.19 -15.61
C ALA A 17 4.18 -14.33 -14.10
N VAL A 18 4.10 -15.56 -13.59
CA VAL A 18 4.25 -15.89 -12.17
C VAL A 18 5.01 -17.21 -12.10
N ASP A 19 6.01 -17.31 -11.23
CA ASP A 19 6.90 -18.47 -11.15
C ASP A 19 7.11 -18.91 -9.71
N ASN A 20 6.56 -20.09 -9.38
CA ASN A 20 6.65 -20.73 -8.07
C ASN A 20 6.30 -19.82 -6.87
N LEU A 21 5.26 -19.00 -7.04
CA LEU A 21 4.84 -18.05 -6.02
C LEU A 21 4.21 -18.78 -4.83
N SER A 22 4.78 -18.58 -3.64
CA SER A 22 4.25 -19.08 -2.37
C SER A 22 4.17 -17.95 -1.35
N LEU A 23 2.96 -17.65 -0.88
CA LEU A 23 2.72 -16.61 0.12
C LEU A 23 1.35 -16.82 0.80
N ARG A 24 1.15 -16.15 1.92
CA ARG A 24 -0.13 -16.14 2.65
C ARG A 24 -0.63 -14.71 2.76
N VAL A 25 -1.92 -14.53 2.52
CA VAL A 25 -2.69 -13.32 2.79
C VAL A 25 -3.53 -13.59 4.04
N PRO A 26 -3.20 -12.99 5.19
CA PRO A 26 -3.93 -13.18 6.43
C PRO A 26 -5.39 -12.74 6.31
N THR A 27 -6.30 -13.41 7.00
CA THR A 27 -7.70 -13.00 7.07
C THR A 27 -7.81 -11.66 7.79
N GLY A 28 -8.63 -10.75 7.26
CA GLY A 28 -8.94 -9.48 7.93
C GLY A 28 -7.82 -8.46 7.93
N ALA A 29 -6.79 -8.68 7.10
CA ALA A 29 -5.65 -7.77 6.92
C ALA A 29 -5.55 -7.31 5.46
N VAL A 30 -4.81 -6.22 5.25
CA VAL A 30 -4.44 -5.69 3.93
C VAL A 30 -3.06 -6.22 3.56
N THR A 31 -3.02 -7.09 2.55
CA THR A 31 -1.77 -7.49 1.91
C THR A 31 -1.59 -6.73 0.60
N VAL A 32 -0.52 -5.94 0.51
CA VAL A 32 -0.20 -5.15 -0.67
C VAL A 32 0.86 -5.85 -1.51
N PHE A 33 0.59 -6.05 -2.79
CA PHE A 33 1.56 -6.54 -3.76
C PHE A 33 2.17 -5.35 -4.50
N VAL A 34 3.49 -5.24 -4.42
CA VAL A 34 4.27 -4.19 -5.10
C VAL A 34 5.35 -4.79 -5.97
N GLY A 35 5.82 -4.02 -6.93
CA GLY A 35 6.93 -4.40 -7.80
C GLY A 35 6.86 -3.70 -9.15
N PRO A 36 7.87 -3.89 -10.02
CA PRO A 36 7.91 -3.27 -11.34
C PRO A 36 6.70 -3.61 -12.23
N SER A 37 6.43 -2.79 -13.24
CA SER A 37 5.43 -3.12 -14.26
C SER A 37 5.73 -4.48 -14.91
N GLY A 38 4.70 -5.30 -15.11
CA GLY A 38 4.85 -6.63 -15.69
C GLY A 38 5.38 -7.72 -14.75
N CYS A 39 5.57 -7.44 -13.45
CA CYS A 39 6.05 -8.45 -12.49
C CYS A 39 5.00 -9.47 -12.03
N GLY A 40 3.81 -9.54 -12.64
CA GLY A 40 2.82 -10.57 -12.33
C GLY A 40 1.81 -10.25 -11.21
N LYS A 41 1.76 -9.02 -10.69
CA LYS A 41 0.79 -8.58 -9.66
C LYS A 41 -0.67 -8.80 -10.08
N THR A 42 -1.08 -8.16 -11.17
CA THR A 42 -2.42 -8.29 -11.76
C THR A 42 -2.73 -9.73 -12.16
N THR A 43 -1.75 -10.46 -12.69
CA THR A 43 -1.89 -11.89 -13.00
C THR A 43 -2.20 -12.70 -11.75
N SER A 44 -1.52 -12.43 -10.64
CA SER A 44 -1.77 -13.09 -9.35
C SER A 44 -3.19 -12.84 -8.84
N LEU A 45 -3.68 -11.59 -8.89
CA LEU A 45 -5.07 -11.26 -8.52
C LEU A 45 -6.10 -11.97 -9.41
N ARG A 46 -5.87 -11.99 -10.73
CA ARG A 46 -6.75 -12.67 -11.68
C ARG A 46 -6.79 -14.17 -11.45
N MET A 47 -5.72 -14.77 -10.94
CA MET A 47 -5.70 -16.18 -10.56
C MET A 47 -6.49 -16.46 -9.27
N ILE A 48 -6.43 -15.58 -8.26
CA ILE A 48 -7.27 -15.69 -7.05
C ILE A 48 -8.75 -15.73 -7.43
N ASN A 49 -9.19 -14.81 -8.29
CA ASN A 49 -10.59 -14.73 -8.73
C ASN A 49 -10.95 -15.70 -9.87
N ARG A 50 -10.03 -16.59 -10.23
CA ARG A 50 -10.13 -17.56 -11.34
C ARG A 50 -10.66 -16.95 -12.65
N MET A 51 -10.20 -15.74 -12.97
CA MET A 51 -10.34 -15.16 -14.32
C MET A 51 -9.30 -15.73 -15.28
N ILE A 52 -8.16 -16.14 -14.72
CA ILE A 52 -7.10 -16.86 -15.41
C ILE A 52 -6.74 -18.06 -14.53
N GLU A 53 -6.57 -19.24 -15.13
CA GLU A 53 -6.14 -20.41 -14.37
C GLU A 53 -4.61 -20.46 -14.26
N ALA A 54 -4.12 -20.82 -13.08
CA ALA A 54 -2.71 -21.14 -12.88
C ALA A 54 -2.30 -22.35 -13.73
N SER A 55 -1.07 -22.37 -14.22
CA SER A 55 -0.51 -23.50 -14.96
C SER A 55 -0.12 -24.66 -14.04
N SER A 56 0.36 -24.37 -12.83
CA SER A 56 0.68 -25.35 -11.79
C SER A 56 0.56 -24.71 -10.39
N GLY A 57 0.69 -25.53 -9.34
CA GLY A 57 0.48 -25.11 -7.96
C GLY A 57 -1.01 -24.95 -7.62
N ARG A 58 -1.29 -24.46 -6.41
CA ARG A 58 -2.65 -24.29 -5.87
C ARG A 58 -2.85 -22.90 -5.28
N ILE A 59 -4.06 -22.36 -5.45
CA ILE A 59 -4.50 -21.16 -4.73
C ILE A 59 -5.66 -21.58 -3.84
N LEU A 60 -5.50 -21.43 -2.54
CA LEU A 60 -6.50 -21.77 -1.55
C LEU A 60 -7.20 -20.51 -1.06
N LEU A 61 -8.52 -20.54 -1.01
CA LEU A 61 -9.36 -19.56 -0.33
C LEU A 61 -10.05 -20.26 0.84
N ASP A 62 -9.73 -19.84 2.07
CA ASP A 62 -10.22 -20.44 3.31
C ASP A 62 -10.01 -21.97 3.37
N GLY A 63 -8.85 -22.42 2.87
CA GLY A 63 -8.45 -23.83 2.85
C GLY A 63 -8.97 -24.64 1.67
N ARG A 64 -9.84 -24.08 0.82
CA ARG A 64 -10.37 -24.75 -0.37
C ARG A 64 -9.69 -24.26 -1.64
N ASP A 65 -9.29 -25.16 -2.54
CA ASP A 65 -8.72 -24.76 -3.83
C ASP A 65 -9.76 -24.06 -4.70
N VAL A 66 -9.41 -22.88 -5.23
CA VAL A 66 -10.28 -22.08 -6.08
C VAL A 66 -10.70 -22.81 -7.36
N ARG A 67 -9.93 -23.82 -7.82
CA ARG A 67 -10.28 -24.67 -8.97
C ARG A 67 -11.47 -25.58 -8.70
N GLU A 68 -11.71 -25.94 -7.44
CA GLU A 68 -12.83 -26.78 -7.00
C GLU A 68 -14.14 -26.00 -6.84
N ILE A 69 -14.11 -24.68 -7.05
CA ILE A 69 -15.26 -23.79 -6.91
C ILE A 69 -15.68 -23.32 -8.31
N ASP A 70 -16.97 -23.40 -8.59
CA ASP A 70 -17.57 -22.85 -9.81
C ASP A 70 -17.18 -21.37 -9.99
N PRO A 71 -16.58 -20.95 -11.14
CA PRO A 71 -16.03 -19.61 -11.27
C PRO A 71 -17.02 -18.46 -11.07
N PRO A 72 -18.26 -18.48 -11.61
CA PRO A 72 -19.29 -17.50 -11.25
C PRO A 72 -19.58 -17.43 -9.76
N THR A 73 -19.63 -18.57 -9.06
CA THR A 73 -19.88 -18.61 -7.62
C THR A 73 -18.73 -18.00 -6.83
N LEU A 74 -17.48 -18.35 -7.17
CA LEU A 74 -16.29 -17.75 -6.60
C LEU A 74 -16.29 -16.22 -6.79
N ARG A 75 -16.52 -15.75 -8.02
CA ARG A 75 -16.51 -14.32 -8.37
C ARG A 75 -17.59 -13.50 -7.68
N ARG A 76 -18.74 -14.10 -7.36
CA ARG A 76 -19.79 -13.41 -6.59
C ARG A 76 -19.46 -13.28 -5.10
N GLY A 77 -18.61 -14.17 -4.58
CA GLY A 77 -18.14 -14.12 -3.18
C GLY A 77 -16.95 -13.19 -2.95
N ILE A 78 -16.32 -12.68 -4.02
CA ILE A 78 -15.15 -11.81 -3.96
C ILE A 78 -15.50 -10.45 -4.56
N GLY A 79 -15.30 -9.37 -3.82
CA GLY A 79 -15.38 -8.03 -4.39
C GLY A 79 -14.12 -7.75 -5.20
N TYR A 80 -14.26 -7.37 -6.47
CA TYR A 80 -13.12 -7.08 -7.32
C TYR A 80 -13.19 -5.67 -7.90
N VAL A 81 -12.23 -4.84 -7.52
CA VAL A 81 -11.96 -3.54 -8.14
C VAL A 81 -10.92 -3.76 -9.24
N ILE A 82 -11.39 -3.70 -10.48
CA ILE A 82 -10.56 -3.82 -11.68
C ILE A 82 -10.00 -2.46 -12.10
N GLN A 83 -8.85 -2.52 -12.77
CA GLN A 83 -8.25 -1.37 -13.43
C GLN A 83 -9.28 -0.71 -14.38
N GLN A 84 -9.33 0.63 -14.41
CA GLN A 84 -10.29 1.44 -15.18
C GLN A 84 -11.76 1.30 -14.77
N ALA A 85 -12.05 0.94 -13.51
CA ALA A 85 -13.38 0.78 -12.90
C ALA A 85 -14.29 -0.31 -13.51
N GLY A 86 -14.16 -0.60 -14.80
CA GLY A 86 -14.93 -1.57 -15.59
C GLY A 86 -16.42 -1.55 -15.31
N LEU A 87 -16.99 -0.34 -15.34
CA LEU A 87 -18.43 -0.11 -15.19
C LEU A 87 -19.15 -0.50 -16.48
N PHE A 88 -20.39 -0.95 -16.35
CA PHE A 88 -21.27 -1.22 -17.48
C PHE A 88 -21.76 0.12 -18.07
N PRO A 89 -21.34 0.50 -19.29
CA PRO A 89 -21.58 1.84 -19.83
C PRO A 89 -23.07 2.10 -20.13
N HIS A 90 -23.83 1.04 -20.38
CA HIS A 90 -25.26 1.07 -20.68
C HIS A 90 -26.15 1.00 -19.41
N ARG A 91 -25.56 1.00 -18.22
CA ARG A 91 -26.29 0.98 -16.94
C ARG A 91 -26.04 2.25 -16.15
N LYS A 92 -27.03 2.67 -15.36
CA LYS A 92 -26.88 3.79 -14.43
C LYS A 92 -25.89 3.45 -13.31
N ILE A 93 -25.38 4.46 -12.63
CA ILE A 93 -24.44 4.29 -11.51
C ILE A 93 -25.04 3.44 -10.38
N VAL A 94 -26.28 3.72 -9.98
CA VAL A 94 -26.96 2.91 -8.94
C VAL A 94 -27.08 1.43 -9.32
N ASP A 95 -27.37 1.15 -10.59
CA ASP A 95 -27.53 -0.22 -11.07
C ASP A 95 -26.17 -0.90 -11.31
N ASN A 96 -25.12 -0.14 -11.60
CA ASN A 96 -23.74 -0.64 -11.60
C ASN A 96 -23.35 -1.15 -10.21
N VAL A 97 -23.54 -0.33 -9.16
CA VAL A 97 -23.23 -0.72 -7.78
C VAL A 97 -24.11 -1.89 -7.33
N ALA A 98 -25.40 -1.87 -7.64
CA ALA A 98 -26.35 -2.93 -7.26
C ALA A 98 -26.20 -4.23 -8.08
N THR A 99 -25.28 -4.31 -9.05
CA THR A 99 -25.18 -5.46 -9.97
C THR A 99 -24.92 -6.78 -9.25
N VAL A 100 -23.95 -6.84 -8.33
CA VAL A 100 -23.64 -8.10 -7.61
C VAL A 100 -24.77 -8.50 -6.67
N PRO A 101 -25.36 -7.59 -5.85
CA PRO A 101 -26.58 -7.89 -5.10
C PRO A 101 -27.72 -8.48 -5.95
N TYR A 102 -27.98 -7.94 -7.15
CA TYR A 102 -28.99 -8.50 -8.06
C TYR A 102 -28.65 -9.92 -8.49
N LEU A 103 -27.38 -10.21 -8.80
CA LEU A 103 -26.92 -11.55 -9.17
C LEU A 103 -26.98 -12.55 -8.00
N LEU A 104 -26.96 -12.06 -6.76
CA LEU A 104 -27.19 -12.83 -5.54
C LEU A 104 -28.68 -12.95 -5.17
N GLY A 105 -29.59 -12.46 -6.01
CA GLY A 105 -31.03 -12.57 -5.80
C GLY A 105 -31.61 -11.60 -4.77
N TRP A 106 -30.91 -10.51 -4.44
CA TRP A 106 -31.45 -9.51 -3.51
C TRP A 106 -32.64 -8.77 -4.12
N ASP A 107 -33.60 -8.41 -3.28
CA ASP A 107 -34.71 -7.52 -3.68
C ASP A 107 -34.19 -6.20 -4.26
N LYS A 108 -34.90 -5.69 -5.27
CA LYS A 108 -34.49 -4.50 -6.01
C LYS A 108 -34.41 -3.25 -5.14
N LYS A 109 -35.36 -3.06 -4.22
CA LYS A 109 -35.37 -1.92 -3.29
C LYS A 109 -34.21 -2.04 -2.31
N LYS A 110 -33.98 -3.24 -1.76
CA LYS A 110 -32.85 -3.50 -0.86
C LYS A 110 -31.49 -3.23 -1.52
N ALA A 111 -31.28 -3.77 -2.74
CA ALA A 111 -30.03 -3.60 -3.47
C ALA A 111 -29.75 -2.14 -3.85
N ARG A 112 -30.77 -1.38 -4.25
CA ARG A 112 -30.64 0.05 -4.52
C ARG A 112 -30.38 0.87 -3.27
N ALA A 113 -31.05 0.57 -2.15
CA ALA A 113 -30.79 1.24 -0.89
C ALA A 113 -29.32 1.06 -0.45
N ARG A 114 -28.81 -0.19 -0.52
CA ARG A 114 -27.40 -0.49 -0.25
C ARG A 114 -26.45 0.24 -1.22
N ALA A 115 -26.81 0.31 -2.50
CA ALA A 115 -26.02 1.05 -3.48
C ALA A 115 -25.92 2.54 -3.13
N MET A 116 -27.03 3.19 -2.75
CA MET A 116 -27.04 4.61 -2.37
C MET A 116 -26.19 4.86 -1.12
N GLU A 117 -26.32 4.02 -0.10
CA GLU A 117 -25.49 4.08 1.12
C GLU A 117 -23.99 4.00 0.78
N LEU A 118 -23.60 3.09 -0.11
CA LEU A 118 -22.20 2.92 -0.49
C LEU A 118 -21.68 4.08 -1.32
N LEU A 119 -22.51 4.70 -2.17
CA LEU A 119 -22.13 5.91 -2.89
C LEU A 119 -21.79 7.06 -1.92
N GLU A 120 -22.59 7.24 -0.87
CA GLU A 120 -22.31 8.23 0.18
C GLU A 120 -21.02 7.90 0.94
N ARG A 121 -20.84 6.64 1.35
CA ARG A 121 -19.63 6.19 2.07
C ARG A 121 -18.35 6.44 1.27
N VAL A 122 -18.34 6.18 -0.04
CA VAL A 122 -17.18 6.49 -0.89
C VAL A 122 -17.07 7.98 -1.28
N GLY A 123 -17.87 8.84 -0.65
CA GLY A 123 -17.85 10.29 -0.85
C GLY A 123 -18.32 10.71 -2.24
N LEU A 124 -19.27 9.99 -2.86
CA LEU A 124 -19.90 10.38 -4.13
C LEU A 124 -21.30 10.94 -3.87
N ASP A 125 -21.59 12.13 -4.43
CA ASP A 125 -22.93 12.72 -4.34
C ASP A 125 -23.99 11.79 -4.94
N THR A 126 -24.99 11.46 -4.14
CA THR A 126 -26.10 10.57 -4.50
C THR A 126 -26.93 11.08 -5.67
N LYS A 127 -26.89 12.38 -5.98
CA LYS A 127 -27.49 12.94 -7.20
C LYS A 127 -26.89 12.35 -8.48
N LEU A 128 -25.67 11.81 -8.43
CA LEU A 128 -25.01 11.15 -9.56
C LEU A 128 -25.51 9.72 -9.80
N ALA A 129 -26.26 9.13 -8.86
CA ALA A 129 -26.73 7.75 -8.93
C ALA A 129 -27.55 7.44 -10.21
N GLY A 130 -28.27 8.43 -10.73
CA GLY A 130 -29.08 8.33 -11.95
C GLY A 130 -28.31 8.51 -13.27
N ARG A 131 -27.03 8.88 -13.23
CA ARG A 131 -26.17 9.11 -14.39
C ARG A 131 -25.62 7.80 -14.96
N TYR A 132 -25.04 7.88 -16.15
CA TYR A 132 -24.26 6.81 -16.78
C TYR A 132 -22.75 7.04 -16.62
N PRO A 133 -21.90 5.99 -16.65
CA PRO A 133 -20.46 6.11 -16.43
C PRO A 133 -19.74 7.17 -17.26
N PHE A 134 -20.10 7.33 -18.54
CA PHE A 134 -19.49 8.33 -19.43
C PHE A 134 -19.78 9.78 -19.04
N GLN A 135 -20.72 10.00 -18.11
CA GLN A 135 -21.05 11.33 -17.57
C GLN A 135 -20.26 11.65 -16.29
N LEU A 136 -19.40 10.74 -15.83
CA LEU A 136 -18.58 10.88 -14.62
C LEU A 136 -17.11 11.07 -14.99
N SER A 137 -16.38 11.81 -14.15
CA SER A 137 -14.92 11.87 -14.24
C SER A 137 -14.28 10.51 -13.92
N GLY A 138 -13.03 10.29 -14.33
CA GLY A 138 -12.31 9.03 -14.06
C GLY A 138 -12.27 8.69 -12.56
N GLY A 139 -11.97 9.65 -11.70
CA GLY A 139 -11.97 9.46 -10.25
C GLY A 139 -13.37 9.13 -9.68
N GLN A 140 -14.43 9.73 -10.22
CA GLN A 140 -15.81 9.37 -9.84
C GLN A 140 -16.17 7.94 -10.28
N GLN A 141 -15.78 7.54 -11.49
CA GLN A 141 -15.99 6.17 -11.96
C GLN A 141 -15.26 5.15 -11.07
N GLN A 142 -14.05 5.48 -10.62
CA GLN A 142 -13.26 4.63 -9.74
C GLN A 142 -13.93 4.45 -8.37
N ARG A 143 -14.47 5.53 -7.78
CA ARG A 143 -15.30 5.48 -6.56
C ARG A 143 -16.50 4.56 -6.72
N VAL A 144 -17.19 4.62 -7.86
CA VAL A 144 -18.30 3.71 -8.18
C VAL A 144 -17.81 2.26 -8.30
N GLY A 145 -16.63 2.02 -8.86
CA GLY A 145 -16.00 0.70 -8.93
C GLY A 145 -15.75 0.09 -7.54
N VAL A 146 -15.22 0.90 -6.61
CA VAL A 146 -15.02 0.51 -5.20
C VAL A 146 -16.36 0.22 -4.53
N ALA A 147 -17.36 1.11 -4.66
CA ALA A 147 -18.70 0.91 -4.11
C ALA A 147 -19.34 -0.39 -4.62
N ARG A 148 -19.20 -0.70 -5.92
CA ARG A 148 -19.70 -1.94 -6.51
C ARG A 148 -19.03 -3.18 -5.91
N ALA A 149 -17.73 -3.15 -5.67
CA ALA A 149 -17.01 -4.27 -5.06
C ALA A 149 -17.47 -4.53 -3.61
N LEU A 150 -17.90 -3.48 -2.88
CA LEU A 150 -18.41 -3.57 -1.51
C LEU A 150 -19.92 -3.88 -1.43
N ALA A 151 -20.64 -3.82 -2.55
CA ALA A 151 -22.11 -3.89 -2.56
C ALA A 151 -22.70 -5.17 -1.99
N ALA A 152 -22.04 -6.30 -2.24
CA ALA A 152 -22.44 -7.61 -1.74
C ALA A 152 -21.85 -7.96 -0.35
N ASP A 153 -21.17 -7.01 0.29
CA ASP A 153 -20.46 -7.20 1.55
C ASP A 153 -19.51 -8.42 1.58
N PRO A 154 -18.66 -8.60 0.56
CA PRO A 154 -17.83 -9.80 0.45
C PRO A 154 -16.78 -9.86 1.58
N PRO A 155 -16.38 -11.06 2.04
CA PRO A 155 -15.31 -11.22 3.02
C PRO A 155 -13.91 -10.91 2.45
N VAL A 156 -13.77 -10.98 1.12
CA VAL A 156 -12.53 -10.75 0.39
C VAL A 156 -12.71 -9.62 -0.62
N LEU A 157 -11.75 -8.70 -0.64
CA LEU A 157 -11.63 -7.63 -1.64
C LEU A 157 -10.30 -7.77 -2.38
N LEU A 158 -10.37 -7.78 -3.70
CA LEU A 158 -9.21 -7.68 -4.58
C LEU A 158 -9.23 -6.30 -5.22
N MET A 159 -8.11 -5.60 -5.21
CA MET A 159 -8.01 -4.25 -5.78
C MET A 159 -6.78 -4.16 -6.68
N ASP A 160 -7.01 -3.89 -7.96
CA ASP A 160 -5.98 -3.83 -9.00
C ASP A 160 -5.75 -2.40 -9.45
N GLU A 161 -4.74 -1.74 -8.86
CA GLU A 161 -4.42 -0.32 -9.03
C GLU A 161 -5.64 0.61 -8.87
N PRO A 162 -6.35 0.54 -7.73
CA PRO A 162 -7.62 1.25 -7.55
C PRO A 162 -7.47 2.77 -7.45
N PHE A 163 -6.26 3.33 -7.46
CA PHE A 163 -6.05 4.78 -7.34
C PHE A 163 -5.12 5.38 -8.40
N SER A 164 -4.64 4.59 -9.37
CA SER A 164 -3.62 5.03 -10.33
C SER A 164 -4.08 6.17 -11.24
N ALA A 165 -5.37 6.23 -11.60
CA ALA A 165 -5.96 7.27 -12.45
C ALA A 165 -6.59 8.43 -11.68
N VAL A 166 -6.33 8.53 -10.37
CA VAL A 166 -6.93 9.54 -9.48
C VAL A 166 -5.92 10.62 -9.12
N ASP A 167 -6.41 11.88 -9.14
CA ASP A 167 -5.68 13.06 -8.65
C ASP A 167 -5.15 12.87 -7.21
N PRO A 168 -3.95 13.38 -6.86
CA PRO A 168 -3.33 13.16 -5.54
C PRO A 168 -4.21 13.52 -4.33
N VAL A 169 -4.99 14.60 -4.39
CA VAL A 169 -5.86 15.02 -3.28
C VAL A 169 -6.99 14.02 -3.10
N VAL A 170 -7.64 13.66 -4.21
CA VAL A 170 -8.74 12.69 -4.22
C VAL A 170 -8.26 11.29 -3.85
N ARG A 171 -7.04 10.91 -4.26
CA ARG A 171 -6.38 9.64 -3.93
C ARG A 171 -6.20 9.50 -2.43
N THR A 172 -5.64 10.51 -1.77
CA THR A 172 -5.40 10.50 -0.31
C THR A 172 -6.69 10.26 0.45
N SER A 173 -7.75 10.99 0.11
CA SER A 173 -9.08 10.81 0.70
C SER A 173 -9.65 9.39 0.51
N LEU A 174 -9.40 8.74 -0.64
CA LEU A 174 -9.86 7.37 -0.88
C LEU A 174 -9.06 6.33 -0.11
N GLN A 175 -7.77 6.55 0.07
CA GLN A 175 -6.91 5.70 0.89
C GLN A 175 -7.35 5.76 2.36
N ASP A 176 -7.63 6.96 2.88
CA ASP A 176 -8.08 7.15 4.26
C ASP A 176 -9.45 6.50 4.49
N GLU A 177 -10.36 6.62 3.52
CA GLU A 177 -11.66 5.94 3.59
C GLU A 177 -11.49 4.41 3.51
N LEU A 178 -10.56 3.90 2.71
CA LEU A 178 -10.25 2.47 2.67
C LEU A 178 -9.74 1.97 4.02
N LEU A 179 -8.81 2.70 4.66
CA LEU A 179 -8.28 2.36 5.98
C LEU A 179 -9.38 2.39 7.05
N ARG A 180 -10.26 3.39 7.01
CA ARG A 180 -11.42 3.48 7.90
C ARG A 180 -12.35 2.28 7.71
N LEU A 181 -12.74 1.98 6.48
CA LEU A 181 -13.61 0.83 6.18
C LEU A 181 -12.96 -0.48 6.60
N GLN A 182 -11.65 -0.61 6.44
CA GLN A 182 -10.90 -1.78 6.88
C GLN A 182 -10.92 -1.92 8.41
N ALA A 183 -10.74 -0.82 9.14
CA ALA A 183 -10.80 -0.81 10.60
C ALA A 183 -12.21 -1.14 11.14
N GLU A 184 -13.28 -0.80 10.39
CA GLU A 184 -14.67 -1.11 10.77
C GLU A 184 -15.09 -2.54 10.39
N LEU A 185 -14.66 -3.03 9.21
CA LEU A 185 -15.20 -4.24 8.60
C LEU A 185 -14.27 -5.45 8.65
N HIS A 186 -12.99 -5.26 8.93
CA HIS A 186 -11.95 -6.29 8.97
C HIS A 186 -12.01 -7.26 7.79
N LYS A 187 -12.10 -6.71 6.56
CA LYS A 187 -12.15 -7.50 5.33
C LYS A 187 -10.75 -8.02 4.99
N THR A 188 -10.66 -9.12 4.25
CA THR A 188 -9.38 -9.58 3.70
C THR A 188 -9.12 -8.83 2.41
N ILE A 189 -8.10 -7.96 2.35
CA ILE A 189 -7.83 -7.14 1.17
C ILE A 189 -6.51 -7.56 0.52
N VAL A 190 -6.54 -7.87 -0.77
CA VAL A 190 -5.34 -7.97 -1.61
C VAL A 190 -5.30 -6.73 -2.50
N PHE A 191 -4.31 -5.89 -2.27
CA PHE A 191 -4.16 -4.60 -2.94
C PHE A 191 -2.95 -4.64 -3.87
N VAL A 192 -3.09 -4.24 -5.11
CA VAL A 192 -1.99 -4.13 -6.07
C VAL A 192 -1.73 -2.68 -6.37
N THR A 193 -0.47 -2.30 -6.28
CA THR A 193 0.01 -0.99 -6.69
C THR A 193 1.44 -1.05 -7.21
N HIS A 194 1.83 -0.02 -7.94
CA HIS A 194 3.21 0.26 -8.29
C HIS A 194 3.84 1.35 -7.41
N ASP A 195 3.03 2.00 -6.56
CA ASP A 195 3.45 3.08 -5.68
C ASP A 195 3.80 2.52 -4.29
N ILE A 196 5.05 2.74 -3.87
CA ILE A 196 5.55 2.26 -2.59
C ILE A 196 4.94 3.01 -1.41
N ASP A 197 4.62 4.30 -1.56
CA ASP A 197 4.05 5.10 -0.50
C ASP A 197 2.62 4.62 -0.18
N GLU A 198 1.88 4.14 -1.19
CA GLU A 198 0.60 3.46 -0.99
C GLU A 198 0.75 2.15 -0.21
N ALA A 199 1.74 1.34 -0.56
CA ALA A 199 1.95 0.06 0.10
C ALA A 199 2.36 0.21 1.57
N ILE A 200 3.18 1.22 1.86
CA ILE A 200 3.59 1.58 3.21
C ILE A 200 2.42 2.10 4.02
N LYS A 201 1.56 2.93 3.43
CA LYS A 201 0.41 3.55 4.12
C LYS A 201 -0.73 2.55 4.36
N LEU A 202 -1.02 1.69 3.39
CA LEU A 202 -2.22 0.84 3.39
C LEU A 202 -1.97 -0.58 3.89
N GLY A 203 -0.76 -1.09 3.77
CA GLY A 203 -0.47 -2.52 3.98
C GLY A 203 -0.18 -2.87 5.43
N ASP A 204 -0.90 -3.86 5.95
CA ASP A 204 -0.44 -4.62 7.13
C ASP A 204 0.76 -5.52 6.76
N THR A 205 0.77 -6.00 5.52
CA THR A 205 1.84 -6.82 4.95
C THR A 205 2.08 -6.39 3.52
N VAL A 206 3.35 -6.29 3.12
CA VAL A 206 3.77 -5.92 1.77
C VAL A 206 4.56 -7.08 1.17
N ALA A 207 4.09 -7.59 0.04
CA ALA A 207 4.77 -8.58 -0.78
C ALA A 207 5.42 -7.89 -1.99
N VAL A 208 6.74 -7.83 -2.00
CA VAL A 208 7.54 -7.28 -3.10
C VAL A 208 7.77 -8.38 -4.13
N LEU A 209 7.34 -8.16 -5.37
CA LEU A 209 7.46 -9.11 -6.48
C LEU A 209 8.51 -8.66 -7.50
N ARG A 210 9.33 -9.62 -7.95
CA ARG A 210 10.29 -9.47 -9.05
C ARG A 210 9.62 -9.71 -10.39
N VAL A 211 10.26 -9.21 -11.46
CA VAL A 211 9.92 -9.59 -12.83
C VAL A 211 9.88 -11.13 -12.93
N GLY A 212 8.83 -11.65 -13.58
CA GLY A 212 8.54 -13.09 -13.61
C GLY A 212 7.65 -13.58 -12.44
N GLY A 213 7.14 -12.68 -11.60
CA GLY A 213 6.21 -12.99 -10.51
C GLY A 213 6.78 -13.91 -9.45
N ARG A 214 8.03 -13.67 -9.09
CA ARG A 214 8.71 -14.30 -7.96
C ARG A 214 8.65 -13.39 -6.74
N LEU A 215 8.43 -13.96 -5.57
CA LEU A 215 8.48 -13.21 -4.32
C LEU A 215 9.93 -12.82 -4.00
N ALA A 216 10.17 -11.52 -3.80
CA ALA A 216 11.44 -11.01 -3.29
C ALA A 216 11.45 -11.01 -1.76
N GLN A 217 10.44 -10.40 -1.16
CA GLN A 217 10.29 -10.28 0.28
C GLN A 217 8.81 -10.11 0.62
N ILE A 218 8.40 -10.66 1.76
CA ILE A 218 7.09 -10.41 2.37
C ILE A 218 7.30 -10.02 3.83
N ALA A 219 6.86 -8.83 4.22
CA ALA A 219 7.03 -8.33 5.58
C ALA A 219 6.02 -7.20 5.86
N ASP A 220 5.85 -6.83 7.13
CA ASP A 220 5.20 -5.57 7.47
C ASP A 220 6.02 -4.36 6.96
N PRO A 221 5.40 -3.19 6.72
CA PRO A 221 6.11 -2.02 6.20
C PRO A 221 7.33 -1.58 7.01
N ALA A 222 7.28 -1.66 8.34
CA ALA A 222 8.38 -1.20 9.19
C ALA A 222 9.60 -2.12 9.08
N THR A 223 9.37 -3.45 9.06
CA THR A 223 10.42 -4.45 8.79
C THR A 223 10.95 -4.28 7.37
N LEU A 224 10.08 -4.12 6.37
CA LEU A 224 10.49 -3.96 4.97
C LEU A 224 11.43 -2.75 4.78
N LEU A 225 11.14 -1.62 5.42
CA LEU A 225 11.97 -0.41 5.34
C LEU A 225 13.30 -0.53 6.08
N SER A 226 13.32 -1.24 7.21
CA SER A 226 14.50 -1.38 8.07
C SER A 226 15.44 -2.51 7.65
N ARG A 227 14.89 -3.61 7.13
CA ARG A 227 15.60 -4.85 6.80
C ARG A 227 15.15 -5.36 5.42
N PRO A 228 15.55 -4.69 4.33
CA PRO A 228 15.35 -5.23 2.98
C PRO A 228 16.16 -6.53 2.83
N GLU A 229 15.60 -7.51 2.15
CA GLU A 229 16.22 -8.82 1.97
C GLU A 229 17.48 -8.75 1.08
N ASP A 230 17.45 -7.90 0.05
CA ASP A 230 18.56 -7.72 -0.90
C ASP A 230 18.53 -6.37 -1.62
N ASP A 231 19.57 -6.12 -2.43
CA ASP A 231 19.79 -4.89 -3.20
C ASP A 231 18.61 -4.51 -4.12
N PHE A 232 17.85 -5.50 -4.62
CA PHE A 232 16.68 -5.19 -5.43
C PHE A 232 15.55 -4.65 -4.58
N VAL A 233 15.29 -5.24 -3.41
CA VAL A 233 14.26 -4.72 -2.51
C VAL A 233 14.67 -3.34 -2.00
N GLU A 234 15.94 -3.19 -1.60
CA GLU A 234 16.50 -1.89 -1.22
C GLU A 234 16.36 -0.84 -2.33
N GLY A 235 16.74 -1.18 -3.57
CA GLY A 235 16.61 -0.30 -4.72
C GLY A 235 15.16 0.04 -5.07
N PHE A 236 14.25 -0.92 -4.94
CA PHE A 236 12.81 -0.70 -5.19
C PHE A 236 12.17 0.21 -4.15
N LEU A 237 12.55 0.08 -2.88
CA LEU A 237 12.11 0.96 -1.79
C LEU A 237 12.65 2.39 -1.92
N GLY A 238 13.68 2.61 -2.73
CA GLY A 238 14.22 3.91 -3.08
C GLY A 238 15.13 4.55 -2.00
N ARG A 239 15.61 5.76 -2.28
CA ARG A 239 16.60 6.46 -1.44
C ARG A 239 15.99 7.10 -0.18
N ASP A 240 14.69 7.38 -0.18
CA ASP A 240 13.99 8.05 0.92
C ASP A 240 13.51 7.10 2.04
N ARG A 241 14.08 5.89 2.11
CA ARG A 241 13.74 4.86 3.12
C ARG A 241 13.85 5.37 4.54
N GLY A 242 14.90 6.15 4.84
CA GLY A 242 15.09 6.74 6.17
C GLY A 242 13.90 7.61 6.57
N ILE A 243 13.46 8.50 5.68
CA ILE A 243 12.33 9.41 5.92
C ILE A 243 11.00 8.64 5.96
N ARG A 244 10.83 7.61 5.11
CA ARG A 244 9.65 6.72 5.15
C ARG A 244 9.55 5.94 6.45
N ARG A 245 10.68 5.50 7.01
CA ARG A 245 10.71 4.78 8.29
C ARG A 245 10.18 5.62 9.44
N LEU A 246 10.41 6.93 9.41
CA LEU A 246 9.92 7.85 10.43
C LEU A 246 8.39 7.87 10.55
N SER A 247 7.65 7.43 9.52
CA SER A 247 6.19 7.27 9.57
C SER A 247 5.74 6.21 10.59
N PHE A 248 6.62 5.27 10.95
CA PHE A 248 6.35 4.21 11.92
C PHE A 248 6.94 4.46 13.29
N VAL A 249 7.63 5.59 13.48
CA VAL A 249 8.20 5.97 14.77
C VAL A 249 7.23 6.95 15.43
N PRO A 250 6.63 6.61 16.59
CA PRO A 250 5.74 7.53 17.29
C PRO A 250 6.46 8.82 17.69
N ALA A 251 5.78 9.97 17.58
CA ALA A 251 6.34 11.25 18.05
C ALA A 251 6.23 11.44 19.57
N SER A 252 5.64 10.50 20.30
CA SER A 252 5.41 10.60 21.75
C SER A 252 6.70 10.67 22.59
N GLY A 253 7.83 10.20 22.05
CA GLY A 253 9.13 10.31 22.69
C GLY A 253 9.84 11.65 22.48
N VAL A 254 9.28 12.56 21.70
CA VAL A 254 9.90 13.86 21.38
C VAL A 254 9.71 14.84 22.54
N ALA A 255 10.79 15.51 22.95
CA ALA A 255 10.73 16.49 24.03
C ALA A 255 9.98 17.76 23.57
N VAL A 256 8.92 18.11 24.30
CA VAL A 256 8.07 19.29 24.05
C VAL A 256 8.35 20.35 25.11
N ARG A 257 8.60 21.60 24.69
CA ARG A 257 8.73 22.75 25.60
C ARG A 257 7.42 23.53 25.66
N SER A 258 6.86 23.71 26.86
CA SER A 258 5.56 24.36 27.05
C SER A 258 5.53 25.86 26.74
N GLU A 259 6.69 26.52 26.63
CA GLU A 259 6.77 27.95 26.33
C GLU A 259 6.42 28.22 24.85
N PRO A 260 5.46 29.12 24.55
CA PRO A 260 5.05 29.48 23.18
C PRO A 260 6.02 30.47 22.51
N HIS A 261 7.29 30.44 22.88
CA HIS A 261 8.33 31.34 22.38
C HIS A 261 9.58 30.54 22.06
N VAL A 262 10.24 30.86 20.95
CA VAL A 262 11.62 30.50 20.62
C VAL A 262 12.35 31.80 20.22
N PRO A 263 13.69 31.88 20.30
CA PRO A 263 14.40 33.09 19.89
C PRO A 263 13.98 33.58 18.48
N GLY A 264 13.46 34.81 18.41
CA GLY A 264 13.01 35.44 17.16
C GLY A 264 11.56 35.14 16.78
N TRP A 265 10.85 34.25 17.47
CA TRP A 265 9.48 33.86 17.13
C TRP A 265 8.60 33.55 18.34
N ASN A 266 7.36 34.03 18.28
CA ASN A 266 6.27 33.68 19.19
C ASN A 266 5.18 32.88 18.46
N VAL A 267 4.58 31.91 19.15
CA VAL A 267 3.34 31.27 18.71
C VAL A 267 2.17 32.14 19.15
N VAL A 268 1.34 32.55 18.20
CA VAL A 268 0.09 33.27 18.47
C VAL A 268 -1.01 32.24 18.70
N LEU A 269 -1.77 32.40 19.79
CA LEU A 269 -2.88 31.52 20.15
C LEU A 269 -4.22 32.26 20.05
N ASP A 270 -5.29 31.55 19.74
CA ASP A 270 -6.66 32.06 19.86
C ASP A 270 -7.19 31.99 21.30
N GLY A 271 -8.44 32.43 21.51
CA GLY A 271 -9.10 32.40 22.82
C GLY A 271 -9.35 31.00 23.39
N ASP A 272 -9.31 29.97 22.54
CA ASP A 272 -9.46 28.55 22.92
C ASP A 272 -8.09 27.86 23.12
N GLY A 273 -6.99 28.61 23.01
CA GLY A 273 -5.62 28.11 23.15
C GLY A 273 -5.10 27.34 21.94
N ARG A 274 -5.70 27.51 20.76
CA ARG A 274 -5.24 26.89 19.51
C ARG A 274 -4.22 27.77 18.80
N PRO A 275 -3.18 27.20 18.19
CA PRO A 275 -2.21 27.97 17.43
C PRO A 275 -2.85 28.59 16.20
N LEU A 276 -2.65 29.90 16.04
CA LEU A 276 -2.96 30.69 14.84
C LEU A 276 -1.75 30.83 13.93
N GLY A 277 -0.53 30.72 14.47
CA GLY A 277 0.71 30.64 13.71
C GLY A 277 1.89 31.33 14.37
N TRP A 278 2.95 31.54 13.59
CA TRP A 278 4.20 32.13 14.07
C TRP A 278 4.24 33.63 13.82
N ARG A 279 4.70 34.40 14.80
CA ARG A 279 4.94 35.85 14.66
C ARG A 279 6.38 36.18 15.04
N PRO A 280 7.12 36.94 14.23
CA PRO A 280 8.45 37.43 14.59
C PRO A 280 8.43 38.29 15.86
N ASP A 281 9.48 38.23 16.67
CA ASP A 281 9.59 39.02 17.90
C ASP A 281 9.62 40.55 17.64
N ASP A 282 10.09 40.96 16.46
CA ASP A 282 10.23 42.34 16.01
C ASP A 282 8.99 42.89 15.28
N ALA A 283 7.97 42.06 15.05
CA ALA A 283 6.72 42.48 14.42
C ALA A 283 5.82 43.22 15.43
N ALA A 284 5.53 44.50 15.16
CA ALA A 284 4.66 45.32 16.00
C ALA A 284 3.28 44.68 16.22
N THR A 285 2.80 44.64 17.47
CA THR A 285 1.45 44.18 17.81
C THR A 285 0.42 45.09 17.10
N PRO A 286 -0.50 44.58 16.26
CA PRO A 286 -1.50 45.44 15.65
C PRO A 286 -2.44 45.98 16.72
N SER A 287 -2.42 47.30 16.95
CA SER A 287 -3.50 48.00 17.67
C SER A 287 -4.74 47.99 16.78
N GLY A 288 -5.88 47.53 17.30
CA GLY A 288 -6.99 47.01 16.52
C GLY A 288 -7.57 47.90 15.40
N ALA A 289 -7.91 47.25 14.29
CA ALA A 289 -9.03 47.55 13.39
C ALA A 289 -9.21 46.36 12.41
N PRO A 290 -10.42 46.07 11.90
CA PRO A 290 -10.73 44.81 11.22
C PRO A 290 -10.28 44.83 9.75
N VAL A 291 -9.64 43.76 9.28
CA VAL A 291 -9.21 43.64 7.87
C VAL A 291 -9.87 42.44 7.18
N ASN A 292 -10.15 42.67 5.90
CA ASN A 292 -11.04 41.98 4.98
C ASN A 292 -10.73 40.50 4.75
N ARG A 293 -11.83 39.75 4.57
CA ARG A 293 -11.88 38.30 4.32
C ARG A 293 -11.60 37.98 2.86
N THR A 294 -10.55 37.21 2.59
CA THR A 294 -10.50 36.34 1.40
C THR A 294 -9.69 35.06 1.65
N GLY A 295 -10.42 33.94 1.72
CA GLY A 295 -10.05 32.65 1.12
C GLY A 295 -9.04 31.75 1.85
N SER A 296 -9.51 30.96 2.83
CA SER A 296 -8.92 29.67 3.19
C SER A 296 -9.95 28.54 3.02
N ARG A 297 -9.48 27.38 2.57
CA ARG A 297 -10.29 26.21 2.17
C ARG A 297 -10.72 25.29 3.33
N ASP A 298 -10.28 25.59 4.54
CA ASP A 298 -10.81 24.99 5.76
C ASP A 298 -11.41 26.13 6.59
N GLY A 299 -12.57 25.91 7.20
CA GLY A 299 -13.36 26.95 7.87
C GLY A 299 -12.73 27.66 9.09
N SER A 300 -11.40 27.76 9.17
CA SER A 300 -10.68 28.60 10.12
C SER A 300 -10.72 30.08 9.69
N ALA A 301 -10.91 30.98 10.66
CA ALA A 301 -10.80 32.43 10.44
C ALA A 301 -9.48 32.80 9.75
N PRO A 302 -9.43 33.89 8.95
CA PRO A 302 -8.18 34.37 8.36
C PRO A 302 -7.15 34.64 9.46
N ALA A 303 -5.89 34.26 9.21
CA ALA A 303 -4.79 34.48 10.14
C ALA A 303 -4.65 36.00 10.43
N PRO A 304 -4.40 36.40 11.69
CA PRO A 304 -4.17 37.79 12.04
C PRO A 304 -3.00 38.39 11.26
N ASP A 305 -3.02 39.71 11.02
CA ASP A 305 -1.92 40.41 10.33
C ASP A 305 -0.57 40.13 11.02
N GLY A 306 0.44 39.77 10.22
CA GLY A 306 1.79 39.44 10.69
C GLY A 306 1.97 38.02 11.24
N VAL A 307 0.95 37.17 11.17
CA VAL A 307 1.04 35.75 11.56
C VAL A 307 1.32 34.88 10.34
N LEU A 308 2.44 34.17 10.38
CA LEU A 308 2.88 33.25 9.33
C LEU A 308 2.32 31.83 9.56
N PRO A 309 2.13 31.06 8.47
CA PRO A 309 1.72 29.66 8.55
C PRO A 309 2.64 28.83 9.45
N PHE A 310 2.08 27.77 10.01
CA PHE A 310 2.77 26.86 10.91
C PHE A 310 2.45 25.41 10.54
N GLY A 311 3.41 24.52 10.77
CA GLY A 311 3.15 23.10 10.88
C GLY A 311 2.84 22.74 12.32
N ALA A 312 1.79 21.94 12.53
CA ALA A 312 1.47 21.35 13.82
C ALA A 312 1.32 19.84 13.72
N PHE A 313 1.56 19.15 14.83
CA PHE A 313 1.38 17.71 14.97
C PHE A 313 0.89 17.38 16.40
N ASP A 314 0.21 16.26 16.56
CA ASP A 314 -0.22 15.71 17.84
C ASP A 314 0.79 14.65 18.31
N PRO A 315 1.63 14.90 19.34
CA PRO A 315 2.65 13.94 19.78
C PRO A 315 2.09 12.59 20.23
N ALA A 316 0.81 12.53 20.63
CA ALA A 316 0.18 11.29 21.07
C ALA A 316 -0.32 10.41 19.92
N LYS A 317 -0.54 10.99 18.73
CA LYS A 317 -1.13 10.31 17.58
C LYS A 317 -0.20 10.21 16.38
N ASP A 318 0.59 11.26 16.16
CA ASP A 318 1.36 11.43 14.94
C ASP A 318 2.76 10.79 15.03
N SER A 319 3.36 10.64 13.86
CA SER A 319 4.68 10.05 13.70
C SER A 319 5.79 11.10 13.78
N LEU A 320 7.02 10.65 14.01
CA LEU A 320 8.22 11.49 13.99
C LEU A 320 8.41 12.14 12.61
N ARG A 321 7.91 11.52 11.53
CA ARG A 321 7.86 12.14 10.20
C ARG A 321 6.98 13.39 10.19
N ALA A 322 5.79 13.33 10.80
CA ALA A 322 4.88 14.47 10.87
C ALA A 322 5.47 15.61 11.69
N ALA A 323 6.14 15.29 12.81
CA ALA A 323 6.86 16.29 13.59
C ALA A 323 7.99 16.97 12.80
N LEU A 324 8.75 16.19 12.01
CA LEU A 324 9.79 16.72 11.12
C LEU A 324 9.21 17.60 10.00
N ASP A 325 8.15 17.15 9.35
CA ASP A 325 7.47 17.94 8.30
C ASP A 325 6.92 19.26 8.86
N ALA A 326 6.28 19.20 10.03
CA ALA A 326 5.78 20.38 10.73
C ALA A 326 6.89 21.40 11.06
N ALA A 327 8.08 20.91 11.47
CA ALA A 327 9.23 21.77 11.76
C ALA A 327 9.84 22.38 10.48
N LEU A 328 9.87 21.64 9.38
CA LEU A 328 10.41 22.10 8.09
C LEU A 328 9.51 23.15 7.41
N LEU A 329 8.20 23.03 7.56
CA LEU A 329 7.22 23.99 7.04
C LEU A 329 7.11 25.26 7.88
N ALA A 330 7.52 25.21 9.15
CA ALA A 330 7.49 26.35 10.06
C ALA A 330 8.63 27.34 9.78
N PRO A 331 8.36 28.66 9.74
CA PRO A 331 9.40 29.68 9.53
C PRO A 331 10.41 29.73 10.69
N SER A 332 10.01 29.33 11.90
CA SER A 332 10.90 29.20 13.06
C SER A 332 11.83 27.98 12.99
N GLY A 333 11.58 27.05 12.04
CA GLY A 333 12.26 25.76 11.99
C GLY A 333 11.91 24.82 13.15
N CYS A 334 10.88 25.15 13.95
CA CYS A 334 10.41 24.38 15.10
C CYS A 334 8.96 23.93 14.86
N ALA A 335 8.60 22.73 15.29
CA ALA A 335 7.22 22.23 15.16
C ALA A 335 6.36 22.66 16.35
N ILE A 336 5.08 22.93 16.11
CA ILE A 336 4.10 23.16 17.17
C ILE A 336 3.45 21.84 17.56
N ALA A 337 3.52 21.47 18.84
CA ALA A 337 2.81 20.33 19.39
C ALA A 337 1.41 20.75 19.84
N VAL A 338 0.40 19.97 19.43
CA VAL A 338 -1.01 20.18 19.84
C VAL A 338 -1.60 18.92 20.47
N ASP A 339 -2.71 19.07 21.20
CA ASP A 339 -3.51 17.94 21.66
C ASP A 339 -4.55 17.50 20.61
N GLY A 340 -5.30 16.44 20.92
CA GLY A 340 -6.35 15.93 20.04
C GLY A 340 -7.53 16.86 19.78
N ALA A 341 -7.62 18.01 20.49
CA ALA A 341 -8.59 19.08 20.24
C ALA A 341 -7.97 20.28 19.48
N GLY A 342 -6.70 20.16 19.08
CA GLY A 342 -5.93 21.19 18.38
C GLY A 342 -5.36 22.27 19.29
N ARG A 343 -5.39 22.10 20.61
CA ARG A 343 -4.86 23.11 21.55
C ARG A 343 -3.37 22.97 21.71
N PHE A 344 -2.69 24.10 21.84
CA PHE A 344 -1.25 24.16 22.02
C PHE A 344 -0.78 23.42 23.28
N GLN A 345 0.21 22.53 23.10
CA GLN A 345 0.89 21.79 24.17
C GLN A 345 2.34 22.26 24.35
N GLY A 346 2.95 22.79 23.28
CA GLY A 346 4.31 23.30 23.32
C GLY A 346 4.96 23.39 21.96
N ILE A 347 6.28 23.63 21.97
CA ILE A 347 7.14 23.69 20.79
C ILE A 347 8.15 22.55 20.86
N VAL A 348 8.41 21.92 19.72
CA VAL A 348 9.52 21.00 19.51
C VAL A 348 10.62 21.71 18.74
N THR A 349 11.78 21.86 19.37
CA THR A 349 12.96 22.50 18.75
C THR A 349 13.69 21.52 17.83
N ARG A 350 14.57 22.05 16.96
CA ARG A 350 15.45 21.22 16.12
C ARG A 350 16.31 20.28 16.95
N GLU A 351 16.85 20.73 18.08
CA GLU A 351 17.70 19.90 18.93
C GLU A 351 16.92 18.77 19.62
N ALA A 352 15.64 18.99 19.94
CA ALA A 352 14.77 17.94 20.45
C ALA A 352 14.45 16.91 19.35
N LEU A 353 14.18 17.38 18.14
CA LEU A 353 13.90 16.54 16.99
C LEU A 353 15.12 15.71 16.56
N ASP A 354 16.30 16.32 16.47
CA ASP A 354 17.56 15.66 16.11
C ASP A 354 17.90 14.54 17.10
N ARG A 355 17.70 14.76 18.40
CA ARG A 355 17.86 13.71 19.42
C ARG A 355 16.89 12.56 19.22
N ALA A 356 15.62 12.85 18.92
CA ALA A 356 14.63 11.83 18.63
C ALA A 356 14.98 11.04 17.36
N LEU A 357 15.47 11.71 16.31
CA LEU A 357 15.94 11.08 15.07
C LEU A 357 17.13 10.14 15.31
N LEU A 358 18.11 10.56 16.14
CA LEU A 358 19.25 9.71 16.52
C LEU A 358 18.81 8.46 17.29
N GLN A 359 17.87 8.60 18.23
CA GLN A 359 17.30 7.47 18.97
C GLN A 359 16.52 6.52 18.06
N ALA A 360 15.72 7.07 17.13
CA ALA A 360 15.03 6.30 16.11
C ALA A 360 15.99 5.62 15.10
N GLY A 361 17.19 6.19 14.92
CA GLY A 361 18.29 5.64 14.15
C GLY A 361 18.88 4.36 14.75
N GLY A 362 19.02 4.32 16.08
CA GLY A 362 19.68 3.24 16.83
C GLY A 362 18.76 2.14 17.37
N ALA A 363 17.44 2.32 17.35
CA ALA A 363 16.49 1.30 17.79
C ALA A 363 16.30 0.22 16.70
N GLU A 364 16.84 -0.98 16.91
CA GLU A 364 16.40 -2.16 16.15
C GLU A 364 14.91 -2.43 16.44
N PRO A 365 14.06 -2.68 15.43
CA PRO A 365 12.69 -3.08 15.69
C PRO A 365 12.67 -4.39 16.47
N ALA A 366 11.82 -4.43 17.51
CA ALA A 366 11.64 -5.58 18.37
C ALA A 366 11.35 -6.84 17.54
N ARG A 367 12.08 -7.93 17.82
CA ARG A 367 11.86 -9.23 17.18
C ARG A 367 10.40 -9.66 17.37
N PRO A 368 9.68 -10.12 16.33
CA PRO A 368 8.41 -10.78 16.54
C PRO A 368 8.64 -12.04 17.38
N ALA A 369 7.80 -12.27 18.39
CA ALA A 369 7.76 -13.50 19.16
C ALA A 369 7.57 -14.69 18.19
N GLY A 370 8.42 -15.71 18.35
CA GLY A 370 8.72 -16.68 17.30
C GLY A 370 7.54 -17.46 16.73
N SER A 371 7.51 -17.56 15.41
CA SER A 371 6.99 -18.75 14.72
C SER A 371 8.07 -19.83 14.82
N GLY A 372 7.79 -20.88 15.58
CA GLY A 372 8.69 -22.02 15.72
C GLY A 372 9.03 -22.62 14.34
N SER A 373 10.30 -22.57 13.98
CA SER A 373 10.85 -23.36 12.89
C SER A 373 10.84 -24.83 13.30
N SER A 374 9.79 -25.56 12.96
CA SER A 374 9.84 -27.02 12.91
C SER A 374 10.59 -27.41 11.63
N THR A 375 11.88 -27.68 11.77
CA THR A 375 12.65 -28.46 10.79
C THR A 375 11.97 -29.82 10.59
N PRO A 376 11.76 -30.29 9.35
CA PRO A 376 11.29 -31.65 9.12
C PRO A 376 12.41 -32.62 9.52
N ARG A 377 12.10 -33.53 10.44
CA ARG A 377 12.92 -34.70 10.74
C ARG A 377 13.08 -35.53 9.45
N GLU A 378 14.33 -35.82 9.11
CA GLU A 378 14.70 -36.87 8.16
C GLU A 378 14.05 -38.19 8.62
N VAL A 379 13.24 -38.77 7.73
CA VAL A 379 12.76 -40.13 7.86
C VAL A 379 13.91 -41.04 7.46
N GLY A 380 14.59 -41.62 8.45
CA GLY A 380 15.50 -42.73 8.26
C GLY A 380 14.69 -43.99 7.94
N ASP A 381 14.83 -44.45 6.70
CA ASP A 381 14.39 -45.75 6.23
C ASP A 381 15.41 -46.80 6.71
N GLU A 382 15.08 -47.53 7.78
CA GLU A 382 15.74 -48.79 8.14
C GLU A 382 14.86 -49.96 7.69
N ALA A 383 15.13 -50.46 6.48
CA ALA A 383 14.78 -51.82 6.08
C ALA A 383 16.02 -52.44 5.42
N GLY A 384 16.54 -53.48 6.07
CA GLY A 384 17.86 -54.03 5.82
C GLY A 384 18.05 -54.69 4.46
N ASN A 385 19.32 -54.78 4.06
CA ASN A 385 19.79 -55.95 3.34
C ASN A 385 21.28 -56.16 3.61
N SER A 386 21.56 -57.26 4.32
CA SER A 386 22.87 -57.90 4.40
C SER A 386 23.24 -58.47 3.03
N GLY A 387 24.40 -58.11 2.49
CA GLY A 387 24.88 -58.65 1.22
C GLY A 387 26.37 -58.39 1.01
N SER A 388 27.17 -59.34 1.46
CA SER A 388 28.60 -59.51 1.20
C SER A 388 28.99 -59.37 -0.28
N GLY A 389 30.19 -58.81 -0.56
CA GLY A 389 30.91 -59.18 -1.78
C GLY A 389 32.02 -58.25 -2.27
N VAL A 390 33.27 -58.67 -2.03
CA VAL A 390 34.37 -58.73 -3.02
C VAL A 390 34.97 -57.42 -3.56
N SER A 391 36.14 -57.13 -3.00
CA SER A 391 37.43 -56.74 -3.61
C SER A 391 37.57 -56.24 -5.07
N ASP A 392 38.48 -55.27 -5.17
CA ASP A 392 39.69 -55.22 -6.03
C ASP A 392 39.71 -54.28 -7.24
N ARG A 393 40.83 -53.54 -7.31
CA ARG A 393 41.59 -53.07 -8.51
C ARG A 393 40.87 -52.06 -9.44
N SER A 394 41.36 -50.84 -9.71
CA SER A 394 42.68 -50.30 -10.09
C SER A 394 42.53 -49.58 -11.44
N SER A 395 43.07 -48.36 -11.56
CA SER A 395 43.82 -47.81 -12.71
C SER A 395 43.14 -47.84 -14.11
N ALA A 396 43.16 -46.86 -15.00
CA ALA A 396 44.05 -45.74 -15.26
C ALA A 396 43.59 -45.05 -16.57
N THR A 397 44.08 -43.82 -16.77
CA THR A 397 44.60 -43.24 -18.04
C THR A 397 43.69 -42.86 -19.22
N GLY A 398 44.04 -41.69 -19.77
CA GLY A 398 43.88 -41.29 -21.18
C GLY A 398 42.90 -40.12 -21.33
N GLY A 399 43.30 -38.86 -21.52
CA GLY A 399 44.15 -38.35 -22.60
C GLY A 399 43.23 -37.84 -23.72
N SER A 400 42.92 -36.54 -23.78
CA SER A 400 43.64 -35.49 -24.52
C SER A 400 42.95 -35.13 -25.85
N ASP A 401 43.19 -33.89 -26.26
CA ASP A 401 43.01 -33.29 -27.59
C ASP A 401 41.64 -32.65 -27.94
N GLY A 402 41.57 -31.33 -27.75
CA GLY A 402 42.16 -30.40 -28.73
C GLY A 402 41.26 -29.96 -29.90
N PRO A 403 41.21 -28.66 -30.25
CA PRO A 403 40.09 -28.06 -30.99
C PRO A 403 40.36 -27.84 -32.48
N SER A 404 39.32 -27.57 -33.26
CA SER A 404 39.45 -27.06 -34.63
C SER A 404 38.49 -25.90 -34.91
N SER A 405 39.08 -24.72 -35.03
CA SER A 405 38.55 -23.53 -35.70
C SER A 405 38.61 -23.67 -37.23
N SER A 406 37.65 -23.11 -37.97
CA SER A 406 37.94 -22.42 -39.25
C SER A 406 36.73 -21.68 -39.85
N ARG A 407 36.93 -20.38 -40.12
CA ARG A 407 36.59 -19.57 -41.33
C ARG A 407 35.10 -19.54 -41.75
N GLY A 408 34.36 -18.43 -41.78
CA GLY A 408 34.58 -17.13 -42.46
C GLY A 408 33.85 -17.11 -43.84
N PRO A 409 33.61 -15.97 -44.53
CA PRO A 409 33.01 -14.67 -44.14
C PRO A 409 31.91 -14.19 -45.16
N GLY A 410 31.32 -12.99 -44.94
CA GLY A 410 30.58 -12.19 -45.96
C GLY A 410 29.20 -11.74 -45.48
N GLY A 411 28.72 -10.51 -45.67
CA GLY A 411 29.21 -9.33 -46.37
C GLY A 411 28.29 -8.12 -46.07
N ASP A 412 28.73 -6.94 -46.48
CA ASP A 412 28.09 -5.62 -46.33
C ASP A 412 26.65 -5.51 -46.86
N GLY A 413 25.89 -4.54 -46.33
CA GLY A 413 24.62 -4.11 -46.89
C GLY A 413 23.97 -2.96 -46.11
N ALA A 414 23.94 -1.77 -46.70
CA ALA A 414 23.60 -0.49 -46.10
C ALA A 414 22.10 -0.16 -45.99
N ALA A 415 21.85 0.91 -45.20
CA ALA A 415 20.89 2.00 -45.43
C ALA A 415 19.38 1.84 -45.11
N ALA A 416 18.97 2.64 -44.12
CA ALA A 416 18.01 3.75 -44.20
C ALA A 416 16.50 3.55 -44.50
N HIS A 417 15.72 4.21 -43.62
CA HIS A 417 14.40 4.84 -43.78
C HIS A 417 13.14 3.99 -44.03
N GLY A 418 12.18 4.21 -43.13
CA GLY A 418 10.76 3.86 -43.20
C GLY A 418 10.07 4.31 -41.92
#